data_AF-A0A9D6FTG3-F1
#
_entry.id   AF-A0A9D6FTG3-F1
#
_cell.length_a   1.000
_cell.length_b   1.000
_cell.length_c   1.000
_cell.angle_alpha   90.00
_cell.angle_beta   90.00
_cell.angle_gamma   90.00
#
_symmetry.space_group_name_H-M   'P 1'
#
loop_
_entity.id
_entity.type
_entity.pdbx_description
1 polymer ?
#
loop_
_entity_poly.entity_id
_entity_poly.type
_entity_poly.pdbx_seq_one_letter_code
_entity_poly.pdbx_strand_id
1 'polypeptide(L)'
;MARNRKESIGIGNRLPANLLAEQAKYTLALAREDLARLQRYGVTRETITRGEELKERIEALLEDRSVADQESKDATGGQNAASAVAKSWLRRAILIGQMAFDDDPKKVEAFVKGPKIGLSVSKLAGKMKAVLALLKPGAAKVSKFGGDAAFVKQGKELLAALEEADAAQETGRTKLPKATEDFYVAKAELYFVLKQINRAGYAVYVDDRVSAGRYNLAILHRRAPARAEARPEPQKAEVSVN
;
A
#
# COMPACT_ATOMS: atom_id res chain seq x y z
N MET A 1 -4.17 15.01 -16.79
CA MET A 1 -3.02 15.61 -16.06
C MET A 1 -1.84 14.67 -16.18
N ALA A 2 -0.77 15.09 -16.84
CA ALA A 2 0.47 14.33 -16.84
C ALA A 2 1.05 14.32 -15.42
N ARG A 3 1.22 13.15 -14.81
CA ARG A 3 1.85 13.03 -13.50
C ARG A 3 3.36 13.10 -13.65
N ASN A 4 4.02 13.67 -12.65
CA ASN A 4 5.48 13.66 -12.55
C ASN A 4 5.99 12.20 -12.51
N ARG A 5 7.05 11.89 -13.25
CA ARG A 5 7.72 10.58 -13.27
C ARG A 5 8.01 10.01 -11.88
N LYS A 6 8.47 10.82 -10.92
CA LYS A 6 8.71 10.42 -9.53
C LYS A 6 7.43 9.89 -8.86
N GLU A 7 6.28 10.53 -9.12
CA GLU A 7 4.99 10.08 -8.61
C GLU A 7 4.59 8.74 -9.23
N SER A 8 4.78 8.60 -10.56
CA SER A 8 4.52 7.35 -11.27
C SER A 8 5.37 6.20 -10.73
N ILE A 9 6.67 6.42 -10.50
CA ILE A 9 7.55 5.42 -9.87
C ILE A 9 7.00 5.00 -8.50
N GLY A 10 6.62 5.96 -7.66
CA GLY A 10 6.07 5.69 -6.33
C GLY A 10 4.75 4.91 -6.34
N ILE A 11 3.91 5.13 -7.35
CA ILE A 11 2.66 4.38 -7.56
C ILE A 11 2.98 2.97 -8.06
N GLY A 12 3.77 2.86 -9.13
CA GLY A 12 4.13 1.58 -9.76
C GLY A 12 4.79 0.61 -8.82
N ASN A 13 5.69 1.09 -7.96
CA ASN A 13 6.37 0.31 -6.94
C ASN A 13 5.42 -0.36 -5.94
N ARG A 14 4.22 0.20 -5.71
CA ARG A 14 3.24 -0.35 -4.76
C ARG A 14 2.30 -1.37 -5.38
N LEU A 15 2.29 -1.48 -6.71
CA LEU A 15 1.38 -2.35 -7.44
C LEU A 15 2.08 -3.70 -7.65
N PRO A 16 1.48 -4.84 -7.27
CA PRO A 16 2.05 -6.14 -7.61
C PRO A 16 1.91 -6.38 -9.12
N ALA A 17 3.02 -6.58 -9.84
CA ALA A 17 3.01 -6.68 -11.30
C ALA A 17 2.15 -7.85 -11.81
N ASN A 18 2.22 -9.01 -11.15
CA ASN A 18 1.42 -10.19 -11.52
C ASN A 18 -0.10 -9.93 -11.43
N LEU A 19 -0.58 -9.36 -10.32
CA LEU A 19 -2.02 -9.05 -10.19
C LEU A 19 -2.43 -7.88 -11.09
N LEU A 20 -1.52 -6.96 -11.40
CA LEU A 20 -1.78 -5.89 -12.35
C LEU A 20 -1.95 -6.43 -13.77
N ALA A 21 -1.11 -7.38 -14.19
CA ALA A 21 -1.25 -8.06 -15.47
C ALA A 21 -2.53 -8.93 -15.53
N GLU A 22 -2.86 -9.67 -14.47
CA GLU A 22 -4.13 -10.42 -14.35
C GLU A 22 -5.35 -9.49 -14.45
N GLN A 23 -5.34 -8.38 -13.70
CA GLN A 23 -6.38 -7.36 -13.76
C GLN A 23 -6.48 -6.73 -15.15
N ALA A 24 -5.36 -6.47 -15.83
CA ALA A 24 -5.35 -5.93 -17.17
C ALA A 24 -6.00 -6.88 -18.19
N LYS A 25 -5.68 -8.18 -18.14
CA LYS A 25 -6.33 -9.21 -18.99
C LYS A 25 -7.85 -9.15 -18.86
N TYR A 26 -8.35 -9.10 -17.62
CA TYR A 26 -9.78 -9.03 -17.34
C TYR A 26 -10.43 -7.73 -17.82
N THR A 27 -9.91 -6.57 -17.39
CA THR A 27 -10.51 -5.27 -17.68
C THR A 27 -10.42 -4.90 -19.17
N LEU A 28 -9.34 -5.26 -19.86
CA LEU A 28 -9.21 -4.99 -21.31
C LEU A 28 -10.13 -5.89 -22.14
N ALA A 29 -10.32 -7.15 -21.74
CA ALA A 29 -11.30 -8.02 -22.39
C ALA A 29 -12.72 -7.45 -22.27
N LEU A 30 -13.11 -7.05 -21.06
CA LEU A 30 -14.41 -6.40 -20.80
C LEU A 30 -14.56 -5.08 -21.59
N ALA A 31 -13.50 -4.29 -21.70
CA ALA A 31 -13.52 -3.04 -22.47
C ALA A 31 -13.75 -3.27 -23.97
N ARG A 32 -13.25 -4.38 -24.53
CA ARG A 32 -13.47 -4.73 -25.94
C ARG A 32 -14.92 -5.12 -26.21
N GLU A 33 -15.53 -5.89 -25.31
CA GLU A 33 -16.95 -6.26 -25.39
C GLU A 33 -17.86 -5.02 -25.40
N ASP A 34 -17.55 -4.05 -24.54
CA ASP A 34 -18.38 -2.87 -24.30
C ASP A 34 -17.90 -1.59 -24.99
N LEU A 35 -16.96 -1.68 -25.94
CA LEU A 35 -16.26 -0.53 -26.53
C LEU A 35 -17.23 0.56 -27.03
N ALA A 36 -18.28 0.17 -27.75
CA ALA A 36 -19.26 1.11 -28.31
C ALA A 36 -19.96 1.95 -27.22
N ARG A 37 -20.16 1.39 -26.02
CA ARG A 37 -20.76 2.10 -24.88
C ARG A 37 -19.72 2.98 -24.18
N LEU A 38 -18.52 2.44 -23.95
CA LEU A 38 -17.44 3.11 -23.23
C LEU A 38 -16.87 4.32 -23.99
N GLN A 39 -16.96 4.35 -25.32
CA GLN A 39 -16.54 5.49 -26.16
C GLN A 39 -17.21 6.81 -25.75
N ARG A 40 -18.46 6.76 -25.27
CA ARG A 40 -19.18 7.95 -24.77
C ARG A 40 -18.50 8.61 -23.57
N TYR A 41 -17.63 7.87 -22.88
CA TYR A 41 -16.87 8.31 -21.71
C TYR A 41 -15.36 8.38 -21.99
N GLY A 42 -14.97 8.48 -23.26
CA GLY A 42 -13.58 8.72 -23.66
C GLY A 42 -12.66 7.49 -23.61
N VAL A 43 -13.21 6.27 -23.53
CA VAL A 43 -12.43 5.05 -23.75
C VAL A 43 -12.49 4.69 -25.23
N THR A 44 -11.36 4.75 -25.90
CA THR A 44 -11.26 4.46 -27.34
C THR A 44 -10.52 3.15 -27.61
N ARG A 45 -10.46 2.72 -28.87
CA ARG A 45 -9.64 1.56 -29.26
C ARG A 45 -8.16 1.81 -28.94
N GLU A 46 -7.68 3.02 -29.14
CA GLU A 46 -6.32 3.44 -28.78
C GLU A 46 -6.07 3.34 -27.27
N THR A 47 -7.08 3.63 -26.43
CA THR A 47 -6.98 3.45 -24.98
C THR A 47 -6.77 1.98 -24.60
N ILE A 48 -7.50 1.07 -25.27
CA ILE A 48 -7.38 -0.38 -25.06
C ILE A 48 -6.02 -0.87 -25.55
N THR A 49 -5.63 -0.53 -26.78
CA THR A 49 -4.33 -0.88 -27.36
C THR A 49 -3.18 -0.39 -26.50
N ARG A 50 -3.25 0.84 -25.99
CA ARG A 50 -2.24 1.36 -25.06
C ARG A 50 -2.16 0.53 -23.78
N GLY A 51 -3.29 0.06 -23.26
CA GLY A 51 -3.33 -0.83 -22.10
C GLY A 51 -2.69 -2.21 -22.39
N GLU A 52 -2.89 -2.75 -23.58
CA GLU A 52 -2.29 -4.00 -24.04
C GLU A 52 -0.77 -3.87 -24.18
N GLU A 53 -0.29 -2.84 -24.86
CA GLU A 53 1.14 -2.53 -25.00
C GLU A 53 1.84 -2.38 -23.63
N LEU A 54 1.19 -1.67 -22.70
CA LEU A 54 1.72 -1.49 -21.35
C LEU A 54 1.77 -2.80 -20.58
N LYS A 55 0.74 -3.65 -20.70
CA LYS A 55 0.72 -4.98 -20.11
C LYS A 55 1.85 -5.84 -20.66
N GLU A 56 2.02 -5.91 -21.97
CA GLU A 56 3.08 -6.68 -22.63
C GLU A 56 4.47 -6.17 -22.22
N ARG A 57 4.66 -4.85 -22.16
CA ARG A 57 5.90 -4.24 -21.67
C ARG A 57 6.21 -4.64 -20.22
N ILE A 58 5.21 -4.69 -19.35
CA ILE A 58 5.38 -5.12 -17.95
C ILE A 58 5.71 -6.61 -17.88
N GLU A 59 5.03 -7.46 -18.66
CA GLU A 59 5.34 -8.90 -18.73
C GLU A 59 6.78 -9.14 -19.25
N ALA A 60 7.21 -8.42 -20.28
CA ALA A 60 8.59 -8.50 -20.78
C ALA A 60 9.63 -8.02 -19.77
N LEU A 61 9.35 -6.92 -19.05
CA LEU A 61 10.24 -6.42 -18.00
C LEU A 61 10.27 -7.31 -16.76
N LEU A 62 9.23 -8.11 -16.50
CA LEU A 62 9.21 -9.10 -15.43
C LEU A 62 10.13 -10.30 -15.72
N GLU A 63 10.32 -10.63 -17.00
CA GLU A 63 11.24 -11.70 -17.42
C GLU A 63 12.72 -11.30 -17.25
N ASP A 64 13.01 -9.99 -17.13
CA ASP A 64 14.33 -9.48 -16.78
C ASP A 64 14.64 -9.77 -15.29
N ARG A 65 15.62 -10.65 -15.05
CA ARG A 65 16.06 -11.08 -13.71
C ARG A 65 16.41 -9.90 -12.80
N SER A 66 16.96 -8.81 -13.33
CA SER A 66 17.34 -7.65 -12.52
C SER A 66 16.13 -6.91 -11.94
N VAL A 67 15.05 -6.85 -12.70
CA VAL A 67 13.78 -6.23 -12.28
C VAL A 67 13.04 -7.17 -11.33
N ALA A 68 13.01 -8.48 -11.62
CA ALA A 68 12.39 -9.48 -10.75
C ALA A 68 13.04 -9.55 -9.35
N ASP A 69 14.38 -9.52 -9.28
CA ASP A 69 15.12 -9.52 -8.02
C ASP A 69 14.86 -8.24 -7.21
N GLN A 70 14.77 -7.09 -7.87
CA GLN A 70 14.49 -5.82 -7.21
C GLN A 70 13.03 -5.75 -6.72
N GLU A 71 12.06 -6.23 -7.51
CA GLU A 71 10.66 -6.32 -7.07
C GLU A 71 10.49 -7.26 -5.87
N SER A 72 11.25 -8.36 -5.85
CA SER A 72 11.29 -9.31 -4.73
C SER A 72 11.89 -8.68 -3.46
N LYS A 73 12.96 -7.90 -3.58
CA LYS A 73 13.60 -7.17 -2.46
C LYS A 73 12.73 -6.02 -1.95
N ASP A 74 12.04 -5.32 -2.84
CA ASP A 74 11.15 -4.21 -2.51
C ASP A 74 9.80 -4.68 -1.92
N ALA A 75 9.55 -5.99 -1.86
CA ALA A 75 8.40 -6.60 -1.18
C ALA A 75 8.52 -6.55 0.37
N THR A 76 8.65 -5.33 0.91
CA THR A 76 8.13 -4.76 2.18
C THR A 76 7.94 -5.63 3.43
N GLY A 77 8.72 -6.69 3.67
CA GLY A 77 8.66 -7.44 4.94
C GLY A 77 8.94 -6.56 6.17
N GLY A 78 10.08 -5.86 6.16
CA GLY A 78 10.53 -5.03 7.29
C GLY A 78 9.67 -3.78 7.55
N GLN A 79 9.26 -3.09 6.48
CA GLN A 79 8.44 -1.88 6.59
C GLN A 79 7.03 -2.17 7.12
N ASN A 80 6.45 -3.31 6.74
CA ASN A 80 5.14 -3.73 7.22
C ASN A 80 5.17 -4.12 8.70
N ALA A 81 6.22 -4.82 9.14
CA ALA A 81 6.40 -5.16 10.55
C ALA A 81 6.57 -3.90 11.42
N ALA A 82 7.46 -2.98 11.03
CA ALA A 82 7.67 -1.71 11.74
C ALA A 82 6.38 -0.87 11.79
N SER A 83 5.66 -0.78 10.67
CA SER A 83 4.38 -0.06 10.59
C SER A 83 3.29 -0.68 11.48
N ALA A 84 3.27 -2.01 11.61
CA ALA A 84 2.30 -2.71 12.46
C ALA A 84 2.55 -2.40 13.95
N VAL A 85 3.81 -2.48 14.39
CA VAL A 85 4.20 -2.15 15.77
C VAL A 85 3.89 -0.68 16.09
N ALA A 86 4.25 0.23 15.18
CA ALA A 86 3.97 1.65 15.34
C ALA A 86 2.47 1.98 15.40
N LYS A 87 1.63 1.31 14.59
CA LYS A 87 0.17 1.46 14.66
C LYS A 87 -0.39 0.99 16.00
N SER A 88 0.11 -0.13 16.52
CA SER A 88 -0.31 -0.65 17.83
C SER A 88 0.09 0.30 18.95
N TRP A 89 1.32 0.82 18.94
CA TRP A 89 1.78 1.84 19.88
C TRP A 89 0.90 3.09 19.81
N LEU A 90 0.61 3.59 18.59
CA LEU A 90 -0.18 4.80 18.41
C LEU A 90 -1.62 4.65 18.95
N ARG A 91 -2.27 3.49 18.73
CA ARG A 91 -3.59 3.21 19.30
C ARG A 91 -3.56 3.26 20.82
N ARG A 92 -2.54 2.65 21.44
CA ARG A 92 -2.35 2.70 22.89
C ARG A 92 -2.12 4.12 23.38
N ALA A 93 -1.27 4.90 22.70
CA ALA A 93 -0.99 6.29 23.05
C ALA A 93 -2.24 7.18 22.99
N ILE A 94 -3.12 6.96 22.01
CA ILE A 94 -4.42 7.65 21.91
C ILE A 94 -5.30 7.28 23.10
N LEU A 95 -5.48 5.99 23.40
CA LEU A 95 -6.29 5.54 24.54
C LEU A 95 -5.77 6.09 25.87
N ILE A 96 -4.45 6.08 26.08
CA ILE A 96 -3.80 6.69 27.25
C ILE A 96 -4.14 8.18 27.34
N GLY A 97 -4.05 8.91 26.22
CA GLY A 97 -4.44 10.32 26.16
C GLY A 97 -5.92 10.54 26.49
N GLN A 98 -6.81 9.70 25.97
CA GLN A 98 -8.25 9.79 26.25
C GLN A 98 -8.54 9.57 27.74
N MET A 99 -7.96 8.53 28.36
CA MET A 99 -8.13 8.26 29.79
C MET A 99 -7.51 9.37 30.67
N ALA A 100 -6.34 9.88 30.30
CA ALA A 100 -5.64 10.89 31.08
C ALA A 100 -6.30 12.28 31.04
N PHE A 101 -7.11 12.56 30.03
CA PHE A 101 -7.75 13.86 29.81
C PHE A 101 -9.26 13.74 29.61
N ASP A 102 -9.90 12.71 30.16
CA ASP A 102 -11.35 12.51 30.06
C ASP A 102 -12.17 13.72 30.57
N ASP A 103 -11.57 14.50 31.48
CA ASP A 103 -12.10 15.77 32.01
C ASP A 103 -11.98 16.97 31.04
N ASP A 104 -11.27 16.83 29.92
CA ASP A 104 -11.00 17.90 28.95
C ASP A 104 -11.27 17.43 27.51
N PRO A 105 -12.51 17.58 27.02
CA PRO A 105 -12.92 17.12 25.69
C PRO A 105 -12.06 17.68 24.54
N LYS A 106 -11.52 18.90 24.68
CA LYS A 106 -10.67 19.51 23.66
C LYS A 106 -9.34 18.78 23.54
N LYS A 107 -8.76 18.35 24.66
CA LYS A 107 -7.54 17.53 24.67
C LYS A 107 -7.81 16.13 24.11
N VAL A 108 -8.91 15.49 24.51
CA VAL A 108 -9.34 14.20 23.95
C VAL A 108 -9.46 14.28 22.42
N GLU A 109 -10.13 15.31 21.90
CA GLU A 109 -10.29 15.52 20.47
C GLU A 109 -8.92 15.64 19.77
N ALA A 110 -7.95 16.34 20.37
CA ALA A 110 -6.61 16.50 19.80
C ALA A 110 -5.87 15.15 19.60
N PHE A 111 -6.07 14.17 20.49
CA PHE A 111 -5.50 12.82 20.32
C PHE A 111 -6.13 12.05 19.15
N VAL A 112 -7.42 12.27 18.89
CA VAL A 112 -8.16 11.54 17.83
C VAL A 112 -7.97 12.23 16.47
N LYS A 113 -8.02 13.56 16.42
CA LYS A 113 -8.00 14.37 15.20
C LYS A 113 -6.79 14.09 14.32
N GLY A 114 -7.01 13.89 13.02
CA GLY A 114 -5.94 13.69 12.04
C GLY A 114 -6.38 12.89 10.82
N PRO A 115 -5.50 12.78 9.81
CA PRO A 115 -5.82 12.04 8.60
C PRO A 115 -5.94 10.54 8.87
N LYS A 116 -6.79 9.86 8.10
CA LYS A 116 -6.77 8.38 8.04
C LYS A 116 -5.40 7.91 7.56
N ILE A 117 -4.68 7.19 8.43
CA ILE A 117 -3.27 6.80 8.23
C ILE A 117 -3.11 5.79 7.08
N GLY A 118 -4.04 4.84 6.93
CA GLY A 118 -4.00 3.82 5.87
C GLY A 118 -2.67 3.04 5.82
N LEU A 119 -2.06 2.98 4.64
CA LEU A 119 -0.77 2.33 4.37
C LEU A 119 0.41 3.32 4.28
N SER A 120 0.21 4.61 4.57
CA SER A 120 1.25 5.62 4.40
C SER A 120 2.12 5.74 5.64
N VAL A 121 3.41 5.42 5.50
CA VAL A 121 4.43 5.60 6.56
C VAL A 121 4.58 7.07 6.95
N SER A 122 4.67 7.99 5.98
CA SER A 122 4.75 9.42 6.26
C SER A 122 3.54 9.96 7.04
N LYS A 123 2.32 9.53 6.73
CA LYS A 123 1.12 9.90 7.52
C LYS A 123 1.16 9.29 8.92
N LEU A 124 1.66 8.06 9.07
CA LEU A 124 1.81 7.41 10.38
C LEU A 124 2.83 8.16 11.24
N ALA A 125 4.01 8.45 10.70
CA ALA A 125 5.05 9.23 11.37
C ALA A 125 4.55 10.62 11.78
N GLY A 126 3.87 11.33 10.88
CA GLY A 126 3.27 12.63 11.18
C GLY A 126 2.25 12.57 12.33
N LYS A 127 1.39 11.55 12.36
CA LYS A 127 0.42 11.37 13.45
C LYS A 127 1.11 10.97 14.76
N MET A 128 2.15 10.12 14.72
CA MET A 128 2.94 9.78 15.90
C MET A 128 3.64 11.00 16.49
N LYS A 129 4.24 11.86 15.66
CA LYS A 129 4.87 13.11 16.09
C LYS A 129 3.86 14.03 16.80
N ALA A 130 2.65 14.16 16.25
CA ALA A 130 1.58 14.93 16.89
C ALA A 130 1.18 14.35 18.26
N VAL A 131 0.99 13.03 18.35
CA VAL A 131 0.61 12.38 19.62
C VAL A 131 1.74 12.46 20.66
N LEU A 132 3.00 12.27 20.28
CA LEU A 132 4.14 12.46 21.18
C LEU A 132 4.21 13.89 21.73
N ALA A 133 3.90 14.89 20.91
CA ALA A 133 3.83 16.28 21.35
C ALA A 133 2.70 16.53 22.37
N LEU A 134 1.58 15.81 22.26
CA LEU A 134 0.45 15.90 23.20
C LEU A 134 0.70 15.17 24.52
N LEU A 135 1.53 14.11 24.53
CA LEU A 135 1.87 13.39 25.76
C LEU A 135 2.77 14.22 26.70
N LYS A 136 3.60 15.12 26.16
CA LYS A 136 4.62 15.87 26.93
C LYS A 136 4.01 16.82 28.00
N PRO A 137 3.02 17.67 27.71
CA PRO A 137 2.49 18.64 28.68
C PRO A 137 1.71 18.01 29.84
N GLY A 138 1.25 16.75 29.71
CA GLY A 138 0.49 16.05 30.75
C GLY A 138 1.19 14.82 31.31
N ALA A 139 2.53 14.75 31.25
CA ALA A 139 3.33 13.58 31.62
C ALA A 139 2.89 12.91 32.92
N ALA A 140 2.58 13.70 33.97
CA ALA A 140 2.11 13.17 35.25
C ALA A 140 0.74 12.48 35.17
N LYS A 141 -0.22 13.03 34.40
CA LYS A 141 -1.53 12.42 34.20
C LYS A 141 -1.42 11.17 33.32
N VAL A 142 -0.70 11.23 32.20
CA VAL A 142 -0.57 10.08 31.28
C VAL A 142 0.23 8.92 31.88
N SER A 143 1.20 9.20 32.76
CA SER A 143 1.99 8.17 33.44
C SER A 143 1.10 7.23 34.29
N LYS A 144 0.04 7.75 34.92
CA LYS A 144 -0.93 6.95 35.69
C LYS A 144 -1.63 5.87 34.85
N PHE A 145 -1.67 6.05 33.54
CA PHE A 145 -2.30 5.13 32.59
C PHE A 145 -1.28 4.38 31.72
N GLY A 146 -0.01 4.34 32.12
CA GLY A 146 1.06 3.64 31.40
C GLY A 146 1.71 4.44 30.27
N GLY A 147 1.47 5.75 30.21
CA GLY A 147 2.16 6.70 29.33
C GLY A 147 3.45 7.25 29.94
N ASP A 148 4.22 6.40 30.60
CA ASP A 148 5.44 6.79 31.31
C ASP A 148 6.61 7.16 30.36
N ALA A 149 7.75 7.52 30.94
CA ALA A 149 8.93 7.91 30.19
C ALA A 149 9.44 6.77 29.27
N ALA A 150 9.30 5.50 29.67
CA ALA A 150 9.71 4.36 28.86
C ALA A 150 8.78 4.19 27.65
N PHE A 151 7.46 4.34 27.83
CA PHE A 151 6.47 4.31 26.74
C PHE A 151 6.69 5.44 25.73
N VAL A 152 6.99 6.66 26.20
CA VAL A 152 7.33 7.80 25.34
C VAL A 152 8.65 7.57 24.60
N LYS A 153 9.65 6.99 25.27
CA LYS A 153 10.93 6.62 24.65
C LYS A 153 10.72 5.61 23.52
N GLN A 154 9.95 4.54 23.76
CA GLN A 154 9.59 3.56 22.74
C GLN A 154 8.91 4.23 21.54
N GLY A 155 7.99 5.17 21.77
CA GLY A 155 7.33 5.92 20.70
C GLY A 155 8.29 6.73 19.83
N LYS A 156 9.32 7.34 20.43
CA LYS A 156 10.36 8.07 19.72
C LYS A 156 11.26 7.15 18.91
N GLU A 157 11.66 6.01 19.47
CA GLU A 157 12.45 4.99 18.77
C GLU A 157 11.70 4.45 17.54
N LEU A 158 10.40 4.16 17.70
CA LEU A 158 9.55 3.75 16.59
C LEU A 158 9.38 4.85 15.53
N LEU A 159 9.24 6.11 15.94
CA LEU A 159 9.18 7.23 15.00
C LEU A 159 10.49 7.36 14.21
N ALA A 160 11.64 7.30 14.88
CA ALA A 160 12.95 7.36 14.24
C ALA A 160 13.13 6.21 13.24
N ALA A 161 12.74 4.97 13.61
CA ALA A 161 12.80 3.83 12.71
C ALA A 161 11.89 3.99 11.48
N LEU A 162 10.71 4.60 11.62
CA LEU A 162 9.84 4.90 10.49
C LEU A 162 10.42 5.99 9.57
N GLU A 163 11.00 7.04 10.14
CA GLU A 163 11.65 8.13 9.39
C GLU A 163 12.91 7.63 8.66
N GLU A 164 13.71 6.78 9.30
CA GLU A 164 14.86 6.12 8.69
C GLU A 164 14.43 5.18 7.56
N ALA A 165 13.39 4.36 7.76
CA ALA A 165 12.86 3.50 6.71
C ALA A 165 12.33 4.29 5.51
N ASP A 166 11.65 5.43 5.74
CA ASP A 166 11.16 6.32 4.68
C ASP A 166 12.33 6.97 3.93
N ALA A 167 13.36 7.44 4.66
CA ALA A 167 14.57 8.01 4.07
C ALA A 167 15.39 6.98 3.27
N ALA A 168 15.52 5.75 3.78
CA ALA A 168 16.15 4.64 3.08
C ALA A 168 15.39 4.28 1.80
N GLN A 169 14.05 4.32 1.84
CA GLN A 169 13.22 4.09 0.66
C GLN A 169 13.37 5.21 -0.37
N GLU A 170 13.39 6.47 0.05
CA GLU A 170 13.64 7.61 -0.86
C GLU A 170 15.05 7.56 -1.45
N THR A 171 16.06 7.17 -0.67
CA THR A 171 17.44 6.99 -1.15
C THR A 171 17.58 5.79 -2.09
N GLY A 172 16.87 4.70 -1.80
CA GLY A 172 16.79 3.55 -2.70
C GLY A 172 16.16 3.96 -4.03
N ARG A 173 15.10 4.77 -3.99
CA ARG A 173 14.45 5.31 -5.19
C ARG A 173 15.37 6.16 -6.06
N THR A 174 16.24 6.98 -5.48
CA THR A 174 17.20 7.79 -6.26
C THR A 174 18.32 6.98 -6.89
N LYS A 175 18.51 5.72 -6.46
CA LYS A 175 19.54 4.81 -6.97
C LYS A 175 18.96 3.67 -7.83
N LEU A 176 17.68 3.74 -8.20
CA LEU A 176 17.07 2.71 -9.03
C LEU A 176 17.72 2.68 -10.42
N PRO A 177 18.04 1.49 -10.96
CA PRO A 177 18.40 1.36 -12.36
C PRO A 177 17.29 1.93 -13.26
N LYS A 178 17.67 2.55 -14.38
CA LYS A 178 16.71 3.14 -15.33
C LYS A 178 15.65 2.13 -15.80
N ALA A 179 16.03 0.87 -15.99
CA ALA A 179 15.12 -0.22 -16.34
C ALA A 179 14.03 -0.44 -15.27
N THR A 180 14.40 -0.41 -13.99
CA THR A 180 13.46 -0.53 -12.87
C THR A 180 12.56 0.69 -12.75
N GLU A 181 13.08 1.91 -12.98
CA GLU A 181 12.23 3.10 -13.03
C GLU A 181 11.20 3.00 -14.15
N ASP A 182 11.63 2.62 -15.36
CA ASP A 182 10.75 2.49 -16.52
C ASP A 182 9.69 1.39 -16.30
N PHE A 183 10.06 0.31 -15.60
CA PHE A 183 9.12 -0.72 -15.14
C PHE A 183 8.05 -0.16 -14.21
N TYR A 184 8.44 0.59 -13.17
CA TYR A 184 7.48 1.21 -12.25
C TYR A 184 6.62 2.28 -12.94
N VAL A 185 7.18 3.06 -13.86
CA VAL A 185 6.41 4.02 -14.67
C VAL A 185 5.36 3.27 -15.52
N ALA A 186 5.75 2.20 -16.21
CA ALA A 186 4.81 1.40 -17.00
C ALA A 186 3.67 0.82 -16.15
N LYS A 187 3.97 0.30 -14.95
CA LYS A 187 2.96 -0.19 -13.98
C LYS A 187 1.97 0.90 -13.58
N ALA A 188 2.46 2.11 -13.30
CA ALA A 188 1.59 3.23 -12.95
C ALA A 188 0.70 3.66 -14.12
N GLU A 189 1.27 3.75 -15.33
CA GLU A 189 0.51 4.08 -16.54
C GLU A 189 -0.60 3.05 -16.79
N LEU A 190 -0.28 1.75 -16.73
CA LEU A 190 -1.27 0.70 -16.91
C LEU A 190 -2.39 0.83 -15.88
N TYR A 191 -2.06 1.01 -14.60
CA TYR A 191 -3.05 1.23 -13.54
C TYR A 191 -4.02 2.38 -13.86
N PHE A 192 -3.52 3.48 -14.41
CA PHE A 192 -4.39 4.61 -14.76
C PHE A 192 -5.29 4.32 -15.96
N VAL A 193 -4.80 3.61 -16.97
CA VAL A 193 -5.63 3.14 -18.09
C VAL A 193 -6.77 2.25 -17.57
N LEU A 194 -6.45 1.25 -16.73
CA LEU A 194 -7.46 0.35 -16.15
C LEU A 194 -8.48 1.12 -15.29
N LYS A 195 -8.01 2.11 -14.52
CA LYS A 195 -8.88 2.96 -13.70
C LYS A 195 -9.79 3.85 -14.53
N GLN A 196 -9.32 4.38 -15.66
CA GLN A 196 -10.14 5.13 -16.61
C GLN A 196 -11.25 4.24 -17.18
N ILE A 197 -10.88 3.04 -17.67
CA ILE A 197 -11.84 2.06 -18.19
C ILE A 197 -12.89 1.70 -17.14
N ASN A 198 -12.47 1.39 -15.91
CA ASN A 198 -13.40 1.04 -14.85
C ASN A 198 -14.36 2.18 -14.49
N ARG A 199 -13.87 3.43 -14.44
CA ARG A 199 -14.75 4.60 -14.21
C ARG A 199 -15.75 4.80 -15.33
N ALA A 200 -15.33 4.64 -16.59
CA ALA A 200 -16.21 4.68 -17.74
C ALA A 200 -17.27 3.59 -17.68
N GLY A 201 -16.89 2.36 -17.33
CA GLY A 201 -17.84 1.25 -17.17
C GLY A 201 -18.86 1.49 -16.06
N TYR A 202 -18.44 2.01 -14.90
CA TYR A 202 -19.37 2.44 -13.85
C TYR A 202 -20.36 3.49 -14.34
N ALA A 203 -19.91 4.44 -15.16
CA ALA A 203 -20.77 5.48 -15.70
C ALA A 203 -21.75 4.94 -16.75
N VAL A 204 -21.33 4.01 -17.61
CA VAL A 204 -22.18 3.32 -18.59
C VAL A 204 -23.31 2.56 -17.90
N TYR A 205 -23.02 1.89 -16.79
CA TYR A 205 -23.95 1.00 -16.10
C TYR A 205 -24.46 1.57 -14.77
N VAL A 206 -24.62 2.89 -14.66
CA VAL A 206 -24.99 3.55 -13.39
C VAL A 206 -26.30 3.00 -12.80
N ASP A 207 -27.25 2.60 -13.65
CA ASP A 207 -28.55 2.05 -13.26
C ASP A 207 -28.57 0.50 -13.22
N ASP A 208 -27.48 -0.17 -13.62
CA ASP A 208 -27.32 -1.63 -13.56
C ASP A 208 -26.13 -1.99 -12.66
N ARG A 209 -26.44 -2.20 -11.38
CA ARG A 209 -25.42 -2.53 -10.36
C ARG A 209 -24.64 -3.79 -10.68
N VAL A 210 -25.25 -4.79 -11.34
CA VAL A 210 -24.59 -6.06 -11.65
C VAL A 210 -23.53 -5.83 -12.72
N SER A 211 -23.90 -5.13 -13.80
CA SER A 211 -22.96 -4.79 -14.88
C SER A 211 -21.88 -3.81 -14.43
N ALA A 212 -22.24 -2.77 -13.66
CA ALA A 212 -21.28 -1.86 -13.05
C ALA A 212 -20.29 -2.59 -12.13
N GLY A 213 -20.78 -3.60 -11.40
CA GLY A 213 -19.97 -4.45 -10.53
C GLY A 213 -18.84 -5.18 -11.25
N ARG A 214 -18.95 -5.45 -12.56
CA ARG A 214 -17.87 -6.04 -13.36
C ARG A 214 -16.66 -5.10 -13.50
N TYR A 215 -16.87 -3.78 -13.48
CA TYR A 215 -15.81 -2.78 -13.67
C TYR A 215 -15.09 -2.39 -12.37
N ASN A 216 -14.43 -3.35 -11.74
CA ASN A 216 -13.72 -3.13 -10.48
C ASN A 216 -12.21 -3.44 -10.59
N LEU A 217 -11.46 -3.10 -9.54
CA LEU A 217 -10.03 -3.42 -9.39
C LEU A 217 -9.79 -4.52 -8.33
N ALA A 218 -10.75 -5.43 -8.15
CA ALA A 218 -10.70 -6.41 -7.07
C ALA A 218 -9.55 -7.42 -7.24
N ILE A 219 -9.20 -7.80 -8.48
CA ILE A 219 -8.07 -8.71 -8.74
C ILE A 219 -6.77 -8.07 -8.27
N LEU A 220 -6.56 -6.79 -8.63
CA LEU A 220 -5.38 -6.02 -8.22
C LEU A 220 -5.25 -5.86 -6.69
N HIS A 221 -6.38 -5.84 -5.98
CA HIS A 221 -6.44 -5.66 -4.53
C HIS A 221 -6.71 -6.95 -3.76
N ARG A 222 -6.69 -8.11 -4.43
CA ARG A 222 -6.84 -9.42 -3.80
C ARG A 222 -5.67 -9.62 -2.83
N ARG A 223 -5.97 -9.87 -1.55
CA ARG A 223 -4.94 -10.29 -0.61
C ARG A 223 -4.38 -11.62 -1.11
N ALA A 224 -3.09 -11.70 -1.34
CA ALA A 224 -2.46 -12.99 -1.55
C ALA A 224 -2.75 -13.86 -0.31
N PRO A 225 -3.14 -15.13 -0.46
CA PRO A 225 -3.15 -16.05 0.68
C PRO A 225 -1.74 -16.07 1.28
N ALA A 226 -1.65 -16.09 2.61
CA ALA A 226 -0.37 -16.25 3.30
C ALA A 226 0.32 -17.48 2.69
N ARG A 227 1.50 -17.28 2.09
CA ARG A 227 2.31 -18.38 1.59
C ARG A 227 2.57 -19.27 2.80
N ALA A 228 1.89 -20.41 2.89
CA ALA A 228 2.15 -21.37 3.94
C ALA A 228 3.63 -21.71 3.83
N GLU A 229 4.41 -21.27 4.82
CA GLU A 229 5.79 -21.72 4.96
C GLU A 229 5.73 -23.24 4.95
N ALA A 230 6.42 -23.86 4.00
CA ALA A 230 6.50 -25.30 3.90
C ALA A 230 7.02 -25.81 5.26
N ARG A 231 6.12 -26.44 6.03
CA ARG A 231 6.52 -27.15 7.25
C ARG A 231 7.56 -28.17 6.81
N PRO A 232 8.75 -28.21 7.45
CA PRO A 232 9.70 -29.27 7.18
C PRO A 232 9.00 -30.61 7.47
N GLU A 233 9.11 -31.55 6.52
CA GLU A 233 8.55 -32.88 6.66
C GLU A 233 9.09 -33.51 7.96
N PRO A 234 8.23 -34.19 8.75
CA PRO A 234 8.69 -34.89 9.94
C PRO A 234 9.65 -36.00 9.51
N GLN A 235 10.90 -35.91 9.97
CA GLN A 235 11.88 -36.98 9.82
C GLN A 235 11.29 -38.25 10.44
N LYS A 236 11.18 -39.30 9.63
CA LYS A 236 10.84 -40.65 10.11
C LYS A 236 11.93 -41.06 11.11
N ALA A 237 11.55 -41.16 12.38
CA ALA A 237 12.39 -41.79 13.39
C ALA A 237 12.54 -43.27 13.01
N GLU A 238 13.76 -43.67 12.69
CA GLU A 238 14.13 -45.09 12.60
C GLU A 238 13.98 -45.70 14.00
N VAL A 239 13.01 -46.59 14.14
CA VAL A 239 12.84 -47.41 15.34
C VAL A 239 13.86 -48.53 15.24
N SER A 240 15.00 -48.36 15.91
CA SER A 240 15.89 -49.47 16.22
C SER A 240 15.18 -50.42 17.18
N VAL A 241 14.81 -51.59 16.67
CA VAL A 241 14.37 -52.72 17.48
C VAL A 241 15.62 -53.41 18.04
N ASN A 242 15.76 -53.42 19.36
CA ASN A 242 16.66 -54.31 20.09
C ASN A 242 16.05 -55.70 20.22
#